data_AF-A0A535CP14-F1
#
_entry.id   AF-A0A535CP14-F1
#
_cell.length_a   1.000
_cell.length_b   1.000
_cell.length_c   1.000
_cell.angle_alpha   90.00
_cell.angle_beta   90.00
_cell.angle_gamma   90.00
#
_symmetry.space_group_name_H-M   'P 1'
#
loop_
_entity.id
_entity.type
_entity.pdbx_description
1 polymer ?
#
loop_
_entity_poly.entity_id
_entity_poly.type
_entity_poly.pdbx_seq_one_letter_code
_entity_poly.pdbx_strand_id
1 'polypeptide(L)'
;MVAVATILVVDDEPRIVQLVRDYLEHGGFTVLVASDGPAALRTARTGRPDLIVLDLGLPGLDGLDVTRALRREGEVPIIMLTARTEETDKLVGLELGADDYLTKPFSPKELVARVRAVLRRAEGLRSPSDVIRVGAGVELDVPRMEARFGNRRVDLTKTEFQLLATMARQPGRVFTRAQLLDAVKGVAFESYERAIDAHIKNIRRKIEENPRSPRYVLTVFGVGYRFAEPSDR
;
A
#
# COMPACT_ATOMS: atom_id res chain seq x y z
N MET A 1 4.73 20.98 16.47
CA MET A 1 3.39 21.05 15.85
C MET A 1 3.40 20.13 14.66
N VAL A 2 2.53 19.12 14.62
CA VAL A 2 2.34 18.29 13.42
C VAL A 2 1.56 19.16 12.43
N ALA A 3 2.10 19.37 11.23
CA ALA A 3 1.38 20.11 10.19
C ALA A 3 0.08 19.36 9.86
N VAL A 4 -1.03 20.09 9.78
CA VAL A 4 -2.32 19.52 9.42
C VAL A 4 -2.36 19.36 7.91
N ALA A 5 -2.41 18.12 7.40
CA ALA A 5 -2.45 17.86 5.97
C ALA A 5 -3.76 18.38 5.33
N THR A 6 -3.63 18.91 4.12
CA THR A 6 -4.71 19.50 3.33
C THR A 6 -5.12 18.54 2.22
N ILE A 7 -6.41 18.19 2.16
CA ILE A 7 -6.99 17.27 1.18
C ILE A 7 -7.87 18.04 0.22
N LEU A 8 -7.69 17.86 -1.08
CA LEU A 8 -8.62 18.36 -2.09
C LEU A 8 -9.61 17.25 -2.47
N VAL A 9 -10.90 17.50 -2.27
CA VAL A 9 -11.99 16.59 -2.66
C VAL A 9 -12.62 17.12 -3.94
N VAL A 10 -12.69 16.27 -4.97
CA VAL A 10 -13.21 16.63 -6.29
C VAL A 10 -14.32 15.66 -6.66
N ASP A 11 -15.56 16.14 -6.65
CA ASP A 11 -16.76 15.37 -6.98
C ASP A 11 -17.88 16.38 -7.32
N ASP A 12 -18.68 16.11 -8.36
CA ASP A 12 -19.75 17.01 -8.78
C ASP A 12 -21.03 16.85 -7.95
N GLU A 13 -21.14 15.77 -7.15
CA GLU A 13 -22.27 15.52 -6.27
C GLU A 13 -22.08 16.21 -4.91
N PRO A 14 -22.81 17.32 -4.61
CA PRO A 14 -22.55 18.12 -3.40
C PRO A 14 -22.75 17.33 -2.10
N ARG A 15 -23.63 16.32 -2.13
CA ARG A 15 -23.89 15.43 -0.98
C ARG A 15 -22.69 14.55 -0.67
N ILE A 16 -22.01 14.02 -1.70
CA ILE A 16 -20.80 13.20 -1.51
C ILE A 16 -19.68 14.10 -1.02
N VAL A 17 -19.49 15.27 -1.63
CA VAL A 17 -18.48 16.26 -1.20
C VAL A 17 -18.66 16.61 0.28
N GLN A 18 -19.88 16.93 0.72
CA GLN A 18 -20.15 17.31 2.10
C GLN A 18 -19.86 16.14 3.05
N LEU A 19 -20.34 14.93 2.72
CA LEU A 19 -20.09 13.74 3.53
C LEU A 19 -18.60 13.45 3.68
N VAL A 20 -17.84 13.50 2.59
CA VAL A 20 -16.40 13.25 2.59
C VAL A 20 -15.66 14.33 3.38
N ARG A 21 -16.02 15.61 3.16
CA ARG A 21 -15.47 16.74 3.92
C ARG A 21 -15.65 16.54 5.41
N ASP A 22 -16.88 16.29 5.87
CA ASP A 22 -17.17 16.16 7.30
C ASP A 22 -16.29 15.07 7.94
N TYR A 23 -16.17 13.91 7.29
CA TYR A 23 -15.35 12.80 7.81
C TYR A 23 -13.85 13.07 7.81
N LEU A 24 -13.34 13.78 6.79
CA LEU A 24 -11.92 14.15 6.73
C LEU A 24 -11.58 15.24 7.75
N GLU A 25 -12.44 16.24 7.93
CA GLU A 25 -12.26 17.29 8.94
C GLU A 25 -12.30 16.70 10.36
N HIS A 26 -13.26 15.81 10.65
CA HIS A 26 -13.26 15.03 11.90
C HIS A 26 -12.01 14.13 12.04
N GLY A 27 -11.44 13.71 10.91
CA GLY A 27 -10.20 12.95 10.82
C GLY A 27 -8.95 13.78 11.11
N GLY A 28 -9.08 15.09 11.30
CA GLY A 28 -7.99 16.02 11.61
C GLY A 28 -7.32 16.64 10.39
N PHE A 29 -7.99 16.67 9.23
CA PHE A 29 -7.47 17.24 7.99
C PHE A 29 -8.10 18.59 7.65
N THR A 30 -7.40 19.42 6.88
CA THR A 30 -7.99 20.59 6.21
C THR A 30 -8.57 20.15 4.87
N VAL A 31 -9.78 20.60 4.50
CA VAL A 31 -10.43 20.14 3.26
C VAL A 31 -10.72 21.30 2.29
N LEU A 32 -10.12 21.20 1.11
CA LEU A 32 -10.49 21.99 -0.08
C LEU A 32 -11.47 21.18 -0.92
N VAL A 33 -12.32 21.88 -1.70
CA VAL A 33 -13.31 21.23 -2.56
C VAL A 33 -13.31 21.82 -3.96
N ALA A 34 -13.60 20.99 -4.95
CA ALA A 34 -13.91 21.38 -6.31
C ALA A 34 -15.04 20.50 -6.87
N SER A 35 -15.87 21.06 -7.75
CA SER A 35 -17.03 20.39 -8.34
C SER A 35 -16.85 19.96 -9.79
N ASP A 36 -15.71 20.31 -10.40
CA ASP A 36 -15.39 19.98 -11.79
C ASP A 36 -13.88 19.94 -12.02
N GLY A 37 -13.46 19.37 -13.15
CA GLY A 37 -12.05 19.23 -13.52
C GLY A 37 -11.28 20.56 -13.59
N PRO A 38 -11.78 21.60 -14.28
CA PRO A 38 -11.12 22.91 -14.30
C PRO A 38 -10.94 23.54 -12.90
N ALA A 39 -11.94 23.45 -12.03
CA ALA A 39 -11.88 23.92 -10.65
C ALA A 39 -10.89 23.09 -9.84
N ALA A 40 -10.81 21.78 -10.06
CA ALA A 40 -9.84 20.90 -9.42
C ALA A 40 -8.41 21.32 -9.74
N LEU A 41 -8.10 21.55 -11.02
CA LEU A 41 -6.78 21.98 -11.46
C LEU A 41 -6.40 23.35 -10.89
N ARG A 42 -7.32 24.32 -10.92
CA ARG A 42 -7.08 25.65 -10.31
C ARG A 42 -6.82 25.55 -8.82
N THR A 43 -7.65 24.79 -8.11
CA THR A 43 -7.57 24.64 -6.65
C THR A 43 -6.33 23.87 -6.22
N ALA A 44 -5.93 22.85 -6.97
CA ALA A 44 -4.69 22.11 -6.73
C ALA A 44 -3.47 23.02 -6.86
N ARG A 45 -3.43 23.90 -7.87
CA ARG A 45 -2.32 24.84 -8.08
C ARG A 45 -2.20 25.90 -7.00
N THR A 46 -3.32 26.48 -6.56
CA THR A 46 -3.33 27.56 -5.56
C THR A 46 -3.27 27.04 -4.12
N GLY A 47 -4.00 25.97 -3.84
CA GLY A 47 -4.15 25.39 -2.51
C GLY A 47 -3.06 24.39 -2.13
N ARG A 48 -2.30 23.88 -3.10
CA ARG A 48 -1.20 22.92 -2.91
C ARG A 48 -1.56 21.80 -1.92
N PRO A 49 -2.60 20.98 -2.21
CA PRO A 49 -3.02 19.92 -1.32
C PRO A 49 -1.93 18.85 -1.18
N ASP A 50 -1.91 18.19 -0.03
CA ASP A 50 -1.02 17.06 0.27
C ASP A 50 -1.56 15.74 -0.31
N LEU A 51 -2.86 15.69 -0.64
CA LEU A 51 -3.52 14.57 -1.31
C LEU A 51 -4.80 15.03 -2.02
N ILE A 52 -5.14 14.38 -3.13
CA ILE A 52 -6.38 14.63 -3.89
C ILE A 52 -7.27 13.37 -3.86
N VAL A 53 -8.54 13.54 -3.49
CA VAL A 53 -9.59 12.55 -3.67
C VAL A 53 -10.40 12.97 -4.89
N LEU A 54 -10.40 12.16 -5.94
CA LEU A 54 -10.90 12.54 -7.27
C LEU A 54 -11.95 11.56 -7.79
N ASP A 55 -13.15 12.03 -8.08
CA ASP A 55 -14.11 11.25 -8.84
C ASP A 55 -13.70 11.14 -10.32
N LEU A 56 -13.85 9.94 -10.89
CA LEU A 56 -13.70 9.72 -12.32
C LEU A 56 -14.95 10.14 -13.11
N GLY A 57 -16.11 10.17 -12.46
CA GLY A 57 -17.39 10.51 -13.09
C GLY A 57 -17.63 11.98 -13.41
N LEU A 58 -16.61 12.84 -13.37
CA LEU A 58 -16.80 14.29 -13.48
C LEU A 58 -17.41 14.72 -14.83
N PRO A 59 -18.35 15.69 -14.82
CA PRO A 59 -18.90 16.25 -16.03
C PRO A 59 -17.86 17.12 -16.77
N GLY A 60 -17.86 17.04 -18.10
CA GLY A 60 -16.96 17.81 -18.94
C GLY A 60 -15.57 17.19 -19.03
N LEU A 61 -14.62 17.68 -18.22
CA LEU A 61 -13.26 17.15 -18.20
C LEU A 61 -13.21 15.91 -17.28
N ASP A 62 -13.06 14.73 -17.90
CA ASP A 62 -12.99 13.43 -17.21
C ASP A 62 -11.87 13.42 -16.16
N GLY A 63 -12.12 12.78 -15.01
CA GLY A 63 -11.14 12.61 -13.94
C GLY A 63 -9.82 11.97 -14.38
N LEU A 64 -9.83 11.16 -15.45
CA LEU A 64 -8.58 10.65 -16.05
C LEU A 64 -7.74 11.77 -16.69
N ASP A 65 -8.37 12.73 -17.38
CA ASP A 65 -7.67 13.86 -17.97
C ASP A 65 -7.19 14.86 -16.91
N VAL A 66 -7.97 15.05 -15.85
CA VAL A 66 -7.54 15.80 -14.66
C VAL A 66 -6.29 15.16 -14.05
N THR A 67 -6.28 13.84 -13.91
CA THR A 67 -5.12 13.10 -13.38
C THR A 67 -3.88 13.28 -14.24
N ARG A 68 -4.02 13.14 -15.57
CA ARG A 68 -2.91 13.37 -16.52
C ARG A 68 -2.35 14.78 -16.43
N ALA A 69 -3.21 15.79 -16.28
CA ALA A 69 -2.78 17.17 -16.13
C ALA A 69 -2.03 17.39 -14.81
N LEU A 70 -2.56 16.90 -13.68
CA LEU A 70 -1.92 16.98 -12.37
C LEU A 70 -0.55 16.29 -12.35
N ARG A 71 -0.44 15.12 -12.98
CA ARG A 71 0.82 14.35 -13.06
C ARG A 71 1.92 15.04 -13.88
N ARG A 72 1.57 15.93 -14.80
CA ARG A 72 2.55 16.78 -15.51
C ARG A 72 3.09 17.91 -14.62
N GLU A 73 2.35 18.29 -13.59
CA GLU A 73 2.68 19.41 -12.70
C GLU A 73 3.33 18.95 -11.39
N GLY A 74 3.16 17.68 -11.00
CA GLY A 74 3.84 17.10 -9.85
C GLY A 74 3.31 15.71 -9.44
N GLU A 75 3.82 15.24 -8.30
CA GLU A 75 3.56 13.90 -7.77
C GLU A 75 2.59 13.90 -6.58
N VAL A 76 1.68 14.88 -6.51
CA VAL A 76 0.68 14.92 -5.43
C VAL A 76 -0.11 13.60 -5.40
N PRO A 77 -0.22 12.90 -4.26
CA PRO A 77 -0.93 11.63 -4.23
C PRO A 77 -2.41 11.76 -4.60
N ILE A 78 -2.93 10.80 -5.37
CA ILE A 78 -4.33 10.80 -5.85
C ILE A 78 -5.02 9.50 -5.49
N ILE A 79 -6.14 9.59 -4.78
CA ILE A 79 -7.10 8.50 -4.56
C ILE A 79 -8.28 8.71 -5.51
N MET A 80 -8.53 7.74 -6.38
CA MET A 80 -9.66 7.82 -7.32
C MET A 80 -10.92 7.17 -6.74
N LEU A 81 -12.05 7.88 -6.84
CA LEU A 81 -13.38 7.35 -6.61
C LEU A 81 -13.95 6.88 -7.96
N THR A 82 -14.48 5.66 -8.02
CA THR A 82 -14.98 5.10 -9.29
C THR A 82 -16.26 4.31 -9.10
N ALA A 83 -17.27 4.54 -9.94
CA ALA A 83 -18.43 3.65 -10.06
C ALA A 83 -18.15 2.45 -10.98
N ARG A 84 -17.03 2.45 -11.71
CA ARG A 84 -16.69 1.42 -12.69
C ARG A 84 -16.05 0.23 -11.98
N THR A 85 -16.73 -0.91 -12.02
CA THR A 85 -16.26 -2.14 -11.37
C THR A 85 -15.39 -3.01 -12.27
N GLU A 86 -15.35 -2.73 -13.58
CA GLU A 86 -14.59 -3.52 -14.55
C GLU A 86 -13.07 -3.38 -14.37
N GLU A 87 -12.38 -4.51 -14.44
CA GLU A 87 -10.96 -4.66 -14.16
C GLU A 87 -10.06 -3.84 -15.12
N THR A 88 -10.51 -3.66 -16.36
CA THR A 88 -9.84 -2.89 -17.41
C THR A 88 -9.68 -1.40 -17.06
N ASP A 89 -10.71 -0.79 -16.45
CA ASP A 89 -10.69 0.65 -16.12
C ASP A 89 -9.84 0.94 -14.88
N LYS A 90 -9.70 -0.03 -13.98
CA LYS A 90 -8.79 0.05 -12.82
C LYS A 90 -7.33 -0.08 -13.25
N LEU A 91 -7.04 -0.90 -14.27
CA LEU A 91 -5.70 -1.06 -14.84
C LEU A 91 -5.22 0.23 -15.50
N VAL A 92 -6.05 0.89 -16.31
CA VAL A 92 -5.70 2.15 -17.00
C VAL A 92 -5.37 3.25 -16.00
N GLY A 93 -6.15 3.36 -14.92
CA GLY A 93 -5.85 4.33 -13.88
C GLY A 93 -4.53 4.01 -13.14
N LEU A 94 -4.21 2.73 -12.91
CA LEU A 94 -2.97 2.33 -12.24
C LEU A 94 -1.74 2.72 -13.08
N GLU A 95 -1.85 2.58 -14.41
CA GLU A 95 -0.81 2.99 -15.37
C GLU A 95 -0.66 4.51 -15.48
N LEU A 96 -1.72 5.27 -15.20
CA LEU A 96 -1.72 6.75 -15.16
C LEU A 96 -1.22 7.32 -13.82
N GLY A 97 -0.90 6.46 -12.86
CA GLY A 97 -0.18 6.82 -11.64
C GLY A 97 -1.08 7.25 -10.47
N ALA A 98 -2.31 6.75 -10.34
CA ALA A 98 -3.04 6.94 -9.08
C ALA A 98 -2.47 6.04 -7.97
N ASP A 99 -2.50 6.53 -6.73
CA ASP A 99 -1.86 5.91 -5.57
C ASP A 99 -2.77 4.91 -4.83
N ASP A 100 -4.08 5.04 -5.03
CA ASP A 100 -5.12 4.13 -4.54
C ASP A 100 -6.47 4.33 -5.28
N TYR A 101 -7.37 3.36 -5.15
CA TYR A 101 -8.72 3.36 -5.73
C TYR A 101 -9.78 3.01 -4.69
N LEU A 102 -10.95 3.62 -4.82
CA LEU A 102 -12.12 3.31 -4.00
C LEU A 102 -13.38 3.24 -4.86
N THR A 103 -14.06 2.09 -4.85
CA THR A 103 -15.28 1.89 -5.63
C THR A 103 -16.50 2.48 -4.93
N LYS A 104 -17.35 3.22 -5.66
CA LYS A 104 -18.68 3.66 -5.20
C LYS A 104 -19.66 2.47 -5.26
N PRO A 105 -20.51 2.25 -4.23
CA PRO A 105 -20.60 2.99 -2.97
C PRO A 105 -19.47 2.61 -1.99
N PHE A 106 -18.95 3.60 -1.26
CA PHE A 106 -17.87 3.42 -0.29
C PHE A 106 -18.25 3.88 1.12
N SER A 107 -17.52 3.39 2.12
CA SER A 107 -17.61 3.88 3.49
C SER A 107 -16.73 5.13 3.67
N PRO A 108 -17.26 6.26 4.19
CA PRO A 108 -16.44 7.44 4.48
C PRO A 108 -15.29 7.15 5.46
N LYS A 109 -15.48 6.20 6.40
CA LYS A 109 -14.42 5.75 7.31
C LYS A 109 -13.30 5.01 6.58
N GLU A 110 -13.63 4.25 5.54
CA GLU A 110 -12.64 3.58 4.69
C GLU A 110 -11.81 4.61 3.92
N LEU A 111 -12.46 5.62 3.34
CA LEU A 111 -11.77 6.72 2.66
C LEU A 111 -10.77 7.42 3.58
N VAL A 112 -11.17 7.78 4.81
CA VAL A 112 -10.27 8.40 5.81
C VAL A 112 -9.06 7.50 6.11
N ALA A 113 -9.27 6.19 6.24
CA ALA A 113 -8.18 5.25 6.49
C ALA A 113 -7.20 5.17 5.30
N ARG A 114 -7.71 5.20 4.06
CA ARG A 114 -6.90 5.21 2.83
C ARG A 114 -6.11 6.50 2.68
N VAL A 115 -6.73 7.66 2.93
CA VAL A 115 -6.05 8.96 2.96
C VAL A 115 -4.86 8.93 3.92
N ARG A 116 -5.05 8.45 5.15
CA ARG A 116 -3.97 8.29 6.13
C ARG A 116 -2.87 7.34 5.65
N ALA A 117 -3.22 6.27 4.97
CA ALA A 117 -2.26 5.30 4.45
C ALA A 117 -1.43 5.86 3.28
N VAL A 118 -2.04 6.63 2.39
CA VAL A 118 -1.38 7.27 1.25
C VAL A 118 -0.47 8.40 1.72
N LEU A 119 -0.93 9.30 2.58
CA LEU A 119 -0.11 10.40 3.12
C LEU A 119 1.14 9.88 3.85
N ARG A 120 0.99 8.83 4.67
CA ARG A 120 2.13 8.19 5.34
C ARG A 120 3.17 7.67 4.34
N ARG A 121 2.75 7.15 3.17
CA ARG A 121 3.67 6.73 2.10
C ARG A 121 4.34 7.92 1.42
N ALA A 122 3.58 8.98 1.16
CA ALA A 122 4.03 10.16 0.41
C ALA A 122 5.01 11.06 1.18
N GLU A 123 4.80 11.25 2.48
CA GLU A 123 5.67 12.09 3.32
C GLU A 123 7.05 11.47 3.59
N GLY A 124 7.29 10.23 3.14
CA GLY A 124 8.50 9.48 3.47
C GLY A 124 8.72 9.33 4.98
N LEU A 125 7.72 9.69 5.80
CA LEU A 125 7.70 9.56 7.24
C LEU A 125 7.67 8.08 7.55
N ARG A 126 8.88 7.53 7.70
CA ARG A 126 9.16 6.19 8.20
C ARG A 126 8.49 6.07 9.55
N SER A 127 7.33 5.43 9.61
CA SER A 127 6.85 4.94 10.87
C SER A 127 7.85 3.87 11.36
N PRO A 128 8.18 3.81 12.66
CA PRO A 128 8.82 2.64 13.26
C PRO A 128 8.06 1.33 12.96
N SER A 129 6.78 1.41 12.54
CA SER A 129 5.93 0.31 12.09
C SER A 129 6.28 -0.29 10.72
N ASP A 130 7.13 0.36 9.93
CA ASP A 130 7.55 -0.12 8.60
C ASP A 130 8.91 -0.82 8.62
N VAL A 131 9.58 -0.80 9.78
CA VAL A 131 10.73 -1.66 10.08
C VAL A 131 10.27 -2.82 10.94
N ILE A 132 10.20 -4.02 10.37
CA ILE A 132 9.80 -5.23 11.09
C ILE A 132 11.02 -5.75 11.86
N ARG A 133 10.90 -5.86 13.19
CA ARG A 133 11.95 -6.44 14.05
C ARG A 133 11.45 -7.72 14.71
N VAL A 134 12.24 -8.79 14.62
CA VAL A 134 11.92 -10.07 15.27
C VAL A 134 13.10 -10.53 16.13
N GLY A 135 12.92 -10.38 17.44
CA GLY A 135 14.00 -10.57 18.42
C GLY A 135 15.14 -9.57 18.22
N ALA A 136 16.32 -9.87 18.76
CA ALA A 136 17.50 -9.00 18.66
C ALA A 136 18.25 -9.10 17.32
N GLY A 137 17.88 -10.05 16.46
CA GLY A 137 18.71 -10.47 15.32
C GLY A 137 18.05 -10.37 13.95
N VAL A 138 16.87 -9.79 13.81
CA VAL A 138 16.20 -9.64 12.50
C VAL A 138 15.61 -8.26 12.37
N GLU A 139 15.93 -7.59 11.26
CA GLU A 139 15.37 -6.28 10.90
C GLU A 139 15.04 -6.26 9.40
N LEU A 140 13.81 -5.90 9.03
CA LEU A 140 13.37 -5.72 7.65
C LEU A 140 12.87 -4.28 7.46
N ASP A 141 13.59 -3.47 6.69
CA ASP A 141 13.17 -2.12 6.27
C ASP A 141 12.30 -2.26 5.02
N VAL A 142 10.97 -2.26 5.21
CA VAL A 142 10.00 -2.53 4.13
C VAL A 142 10.07 -1.49 3.00
N PRO A 143 10.14 -0.18 3.29
CA PRO A 143 10.28 0.84 2.24
C PRO A 143 11.57 0.70 1.42
N ARG A 144 12.70 0.34 2.05
CA ARG A 144 13.96 0.13 1.32
C ARG A 144 14.11 -1.28 0.73
N MET A 145 13.19 -2.20 1.05
CA MET A 145 13.34 -3.64 0.82
C MET A 145 14.69 -4.19 1.30
N GLU A 146 15.22 -3.67 2.41
CA GLU A 146 16.49 -4.12 2.99
C GLU A 146 16.22 -5.13 4.12
N ALA A 147 16.96 -6.24 4.12
CA ALA A 147 16.89 -7.23 5.19
C ALA A 147 18.23 -7.38 5.91
N ARG A 148 18.20 -7.44 7.24
CA ARG A 148 19.35 -7.74 8.10
C ARG A 148 19.05 -8.92 9.01
N PHE A 149 20.01 -9.84 9.08
CA PHE A 149 20.02 -10.99 9.97
C PHE A 149 21.32 -10.95 10.79
N GLY A 150 21.21 -10.71 12.10
CA GLY A 150 22.31 -10.30 12.96
C GLY A 150 22.96 -9.02 12.43
N ASN A 151 24.28 -9.06 12.23
CA ASN A 151 25.04 -7.96 11.66
C ASN A 151 25.17 -8.01 10.12
N ARG A 152 24.50 -8.97 9.45
CA ARG A 152 24.65 -9.20 8.02
C ARG A 152 23.46 -8.68 7.23
N ARG A 153 23.73 -7.89 6.19
CA ARG A 153 22.73 -7.53 5.16
C ARG A 153 22.51 -8.71 4.20
N VAL A 154 21.27 -8.91 3.78
CA VAL A 154 20.87 -10.02 2.90
C VAL A 154 20.11 -9.50 1.70
N ASP A 155 20.59 -9.82 0.50
CA ASP A 155 19.94 -9.44 -0.76
C ASP A 155 18.82 -10.41 -1.12
N LEU A 156 17.59 -9.93 -1.07
CA LEU A 156 16.38 -10.68 -1.39
C LEU A 156 15.76 -10.14 -2.67
N THR A 157 15.16 -11.00 -3.48
CA THR A 157 14.29 -10.53 -4.56
C THR A 157 13.02 -9.91 -3.97
N LYS A 158 12.28 -9.13 -4.77
CA LYS A 158 11.00 -8.52 -4.34
C LYS A 158 10.05 -9.54 -3.71
N THR A 159 9.81 -10.66 -4.39
CA THR A 159 8.92 -11.73 -3.91
C THR A 159 9.44 -12.38 -2.63
N GLU A 160 10.74 -12.65 -2.55
CA GLU A 160 11.34 -13.24 -1.35
C GLU A 160 11.21 -12.31 -0.14
N PHE A 161 11.46 -11.02 -0.34
CA PHE A 161 11.29 -10.00 0.68
C PHE A 161 9.83 -9.90 1.16
N GLN A 162 8.87 -9.87 0.23
CA GLN A 162 7.45 -9.79 0.56
C GLN A 162 6.96 -11.01 1.35
N LEU A 163 7.36 -12.23 0.96
CA LEU A 163 7.05 -13.45 1.72
C LEU A 163 7.61 -13.40 3.14
N LEU A 164 8.88 -13.00 3.26
CA LEU A 164 9.56 -12.90 4.54
C LEU A 164 8.90 -11.84 5.44
N ALA A 165 8.63 -10.66 4.90
CA ALA A 165 7.95 -9.57 5.61
C ALA A 165 6.54 -9.98 6.04
N THR A 166 5.79 -10.70 5.20
CA THR A 166 4.45 -11.21 5.52
C THR A 166 4.49 -12.09 6.77
N MET A 167 5.39 -13.09 6.79
CA MET A 167 5.49 -13.99 7.94
C MET A 167 6.08 -13.29 9.17
N ALA A 168 7.10 -12.42 8.99
CA ALA A 168 7.80 -11.75 10.08
C ALA A 168 6.95 -10.68 10.80
N ARG A 169 5.89 -10.17 10.16
CA ARG A 169 4.89 -9.31 10.83
C ARG A 169 4.12 -10.04 11.92
N GLN A 170 4.03 -11.37 11.84
CA GLN A 170 3.31 -12.21 12.80
C GLN A 170 4.14 -13.46 13.13
N PRO A 171 5.27 -13.31 13.85
CA PRO A 171 6.10 -14.45 14.25
C PRO A 171 5.27 -15.50 15.00
N GLY A 172 5.55 -16.77 14.78
CA GLY A 172 4.80 -17.89 15.34
C GLY A 172 3.53 -18.28 14.55
N ARG A 173 2.88 -17.35 13.84
CA ARG A 173 1.68 -17.65 13.04
C ARG A 173 2.02 -18.54 11.85
N VAL A 174 1.23 -19.60 11.68
CA VAL A 174 1.28 -20.48 10.50
C VAL A 174 0.51 -19.87 9.34
N PHE A 175 1.17 -19.77 8.18
CA PHE A 175 0.57 -19.37 6.92
C PHE A 175 0.52 -20.56 5.96
N THR A 176 -0.64 -20.77 5.34
CA THR A 176 -0.78 -21.76 4.25
C THR A 176 -0.09 -21.25 2.99
N ARG A 177 0.24 -22.15 2.05
CA ARG A 177 0.81 -21.76 0.75
C ARG A 177 -0.10 -20.81 -0.02
N ALA A 178 -1.41 -21.06 0.01
CA ALA A 178 -2.41 -20.19 -0.59
C ALA A 178 -2.40 -18.78 0.04
N GLN A 179 -2.33 -18.68 1.38
CA GLN A 179 -2.24 -17.39 2.07
C GLN A 179 -0.95 -16.63 1.73
N LEU A 180 0.19 -17.33 1.64
CA LEU A 180 1.46 -16.72 1.24
C LEU A 180 1.43 -16.26 -0.21
N LEU A 181 0.79 -17.04 -1.08
CA LEU A 181 0.59 -16.67 -2.47
C LEU A 181 -0.28 -15.43 -2.59
N ASP A 182 -1.40 -15.34 -1.86
CA ASP A 182 -2.28 -14.18 -1.87
C ASP A 182 -1.58 -12.92 -1.34
N ALA A 183 -0.74 -13.05 -0.33
CA ALA A 183 -0.02 -11.92 0.27
C ALA A 183 1.02 -11.26 -0.64
N VAL A 184 1.46 -11.93 -1.71
CA VAL A 184 2.46 -11.41 -2.66
C VAL A 184 1.88 -11.01 -4.02
N LYS A 185 0.56 -11.09 -4.20
CA LYS A 185 -0.12 -10.71 -5.46
C LYS A 185 -0.12 -9.20 -5.66
N GLY A 186 0.91 -8.74 -6.38
CA GLY A 186 1.05 -7.41 -6.99
C GLY A 186 2.02 -7.43 -8.18
N VAL A 187 2.29 -8.61 -8.72
CA VAL A 187 3.11 -8.87 -9.91
C VAL A 187 2.37 -9.95 -10.68
N ALA A 188 2.23 -9.73 -11.99
CA ALA A 188 1.38 -10.46 -12.92
C ALA A 188 1.17 -11.95 -12.60
N PHE A 189 -0.10 -12.33 -12.66
CA PHE A 189 -0.61 -13.69 -12.58
C PHE A 189 0.12 -14.57 -13.59
N GLU A 190 1.01 -15.45 -13.11
CA GLU A 190 1.34 -16.71 -13.80
C GLU A 190 1.97 -17.70 -12.80
N SER A 191 1.19 -18.74 -12.47
CA SER A 191 1.66 -20.12 -12.21
C SER A 191 2.16 -20.55 -10.79
N TYR A 192 1.25 -21.26 -10.10
CA TYR A 192 1.37 -22.35 -9.11
C TYR A 192 2.01 -22.19 -7.72
N GLU A 193 1.36 -22.82 -6.72
CA GLU A 193 1.82 -23.08 -5.34
C GLU A 193 3.25 -23.64 -5.21
N ARG A 194 3.80 -24.28 -6.26
CA ARG A 194 5.20 -24.74 -6.30
C ARG A 194 6.21 -23.58 -6.28
N ALA A 195 5.79 -22.37 -6.65
CA ALA A 195 6.60 -21.16 -6.55
C ALA A 195 6.95 -20.84 -5.09
N ILE A 196 6.01 -21.03 -4.15
CA ILE A 196 6.24 -20.71 -2.73
C ILE A 196 7.37 -21.56 -2.17
N ASP A 197 7.35 -22.88 -2.37
CA ASP A 197 8.38 -23.77 -1.84
C ASP A 197 9.77 -23.47 -2.43
N ALA A 198 9.84 -23.08 -3.70
CA ALA A 198 11.07 -22.63 -4.34
C ALA A 198 11.59 -21.31 -3.75
N HIS A 199 10.70 -20.32 -3.54
CA HIS A 199 11.06 -19.08 -2.88
C HIS A 199 11.50 -19.30 -1.43
N ILE A 200 10.80 -20.15 -0.66
CA ILE A 200 11.19 -20.51 0.71
C ILE A 200 12.56 -21.18 0.73
N LYS A 201 12.84 -22.09 -0.21
CA LYS A 201 14.17 -22.69 -0.38
C LYS A 201 15.24 -21.63 -0.65
N ASN A 202 14.96 -20.64 -1.49
CA ASN A 202 15.90 -19.56 -1.81
C ASN A 202 16.13 -18.63 -0.63
N ILE A 203 15.06 -18.23 0.06
CA ILE A 203 15.12 -17.44 1.30
C ILE A 203 16.01 -18.15 2.31
N ARG A 204 15.77 -19.44 2.58
CA ARG A 204 16.58 -20.21 3.54
C ARG A 204 18.05 -20.25 3.17
N ARG A 205 18.38 -20.45 1.88
CA ARG A 205 19.78 -20.38 1.40
C ARG A 205 20.46 -19.05 1.69
N LYS A 206 19.70 -17.96 1.78
CA LYS A 206 20.21 -16.61 1.98
C LYS A 206 20.27 -16.19 3.44
N ILE A 207 19.32 -16.62 4.28
CA ILE A 207 19.17 -16.15 5.67
C ILE A 207 19.64 -17.14 6.73
N GLU A 208 19.59 -18.45 6.45
CA GLU A 208 19.92 -19.49 7.41
C GLU A 208 21.41 -19.82 7.37
N GLU A 209 21.99 -20.16 8.51
CA GLU A 209 23.35 -20.73 8.58
C GLU A 209 23.39 -22.13 7.96
N ASN A 210 22.38 -22.95 8.25
CA ASN A 210 22.17 -24.24 7.60
C ASN A 210 20.72 -24.34 7.06
N PRO A 211 20.50 -24.25 5.73
CA PRO A 211 19.17 -24.31 5.14
C PRO A 211 18.40 -25.63 5.39
N ARG A 212 19.09 -26.71 5.77
CA ARG A 212 18.47 -28.00 6.13
C ARG A 212 18.01 -28.06 7.59
N SER A 213 18.48 -27.15 8.43
CA SER A 213 18.09 -26.98 9.83
C SER A 213 17.72 -25.51 10.06
N PRO A 214 16.58 -25.05 9.49
CA PRO A 214 16.23 -23.64 9.49
C PRO A 214 15.87 -23.16 10.90
N ARG A 215 16.32 -21.96 11.27
CA ARG A 215 16.02 -21.26 12.53
C ARG A 215 15.04 -20.11 12.36
N TYR A 216 14.92 -19.53 11.16
CA TYR A 216 14.07 -18.36 10.91
C TYR A 216 12.76 -18.74 10.23
N VAL A 217 12.82 -19.49 9.13
CA VAL A 217 11.61 -19.86 8.37
C VAL A 217 11.36 -21.35 8.54
N LEU A 218 10.35 -21.71 9.34
CA LEU A 218 10.07 -23.08 9.75
C LEU A 218 8.96 -23.70 8.90
N THR A 219 9.09 -24.98 8.60
CA THR A 219 8.05 -25.75 7.91
C THR A 219 7.06 -26.30 8.94
N VAL A 220 5.77 -26.11 8.69
CA VAL A 220 4.69 -26.83 9.38
C VAL A 220 4.16 -27.87 8.41
N PHE A 221 4.57 -29.14 8.61
CA PHE A 221 4.27 -30.23 7.67
C PHE A 221 2.76 -30.38 7.46
N GLY A 222 2.36 -30.55 6.19
CA GLY A 222 0.96 -30.63 5.79
C GLY A 222 0.19 -29.30 5.77
N VAL A 223 0.78 -28.19 6.24
CA VAL A 223 0.07 -26.89 6.37
C VAL A 223 0.75 -25.79 5.56
N GLY A 224 2.03 -25.51 5.82
CA GLY A 224 2.72 -24.39 5.19
C GLY A 224 3.97 -23.96 5.96
N TYR A 225 4.11 -22.66 6.18
CA TYR A 225 5.31 -22.06 6.74
C TYR A 225 4.99 -21.03 7.83
N ARG A 226 5.96 -20.81 8.72
CA ARG A 226 5.90 -19.73 9.72
C ARG A 226 7.27 -19.10 9.89
N PHE A 227 7.29 -17.84 10.31
CA PHE A 227 8.50 -17.23 10.85
C PHE A 227 8.63 -17.63 12.32
N ALA A 228 9.84 -17.97 12.77
CA ALA A 228 10.11 -18.33 14.16
C ALA A 228 9.86 -17.13 15.10
N GLU A 229 9.23 -17.39 16.24
CA GLU A 229 9.10 -16.40 17.31
C GLU A 229 10.38 -16.34 18.16
N PRO A 230 10.62 -15.24 18.91
CA PRO A 230 11.84 -15.11 19.71
C PRO A 230 12.07 -16.25 20.71
N SER A 231 11.01 -16.90 21.18
CA SER A 231 11.02 -18.08 22.06
C SER A 231 11.49 -19.37 21.39
N ASP A 232 11.50 -19.45 20.06
CA ASP A 232 11.98 -20.62 19.32
C ASP A 232 13.54 -20.69 19.22
N ARG A 233 14.27 -19.69 19.75
CA ARG A 233 15.72 -19.48 19.49
C ARG A 233 16.65 -19.71 20.65
#